data_AF-A0A7S4NCN0-F1
#
_entry.id   AF-A0A7S4NCN0-F1
#
_cell.length_a   1.000
_cell.length_b   1.000
_cell.length_c   1.000
_cell.angle_alpha   90.00
_cell.angle_beta   90.00
_cell.angle_gamma   90.00
#
_symmetry.space_group_name_H-M   'P 1'
#
loop_
_entity.id
_entity.type
_entity.pdbx_description
1 polymer ?
#
loop_
_entity_poly.entity_id
_entity_poly.type
_entity_poly.pdbx_seq_one_letter_code
_entity_poly.pdbx_strand_id
1 'polypeptide(L)'
;AAYISSVTRKEGHSALIFSRQNLDQNNDVDFMARREGALKGGYVAKKETADLDLIILATGSEVQHALKAAADMPGARVVSMPCMEAFERQSDEYKEEVLPSSVTKRVAMEA
;
A
#
# COMPACT_ATOMS: atom_id res chain seq x y z
N ALA A 1 2.27 -9.31 8.82
CA ALA A 1 1.59 -9.81 7.60
C ALA A 1 2.55 -10.61 6.72
N ALA A 2 3.66 -10.03 6.25
CA ALA A 2 4.58 -10.68 5.30
C ALA A 2 5.12 -12.05 5.76
N TYR A 3 5.56 -12.18 7.02
CA TYR A 3 5.98 -13.48 7.58
C TYR A 3 4.88 -14.55 7.56
N ILE A 4 3.63 -14.16 7.84
CA ILE A 4 2.49 -15.09 7.78
C ILE A 4 2.31 -15.53 6.32
N SER A 5 2.27 -14.57 5.40
CA SER A 5 2.15 -14.84 3.96
C SER A 5 3.24 -15.81 3.47
N SER A 6 4.50 -15.59 3.85
CA SER A 6 5.63 -16.44 3.43
C SER A 6 5.54 -17.86 3.98
N VAL A 7 5.08 -18.04 5.23
CA VAL A 7 4.96 -19.37 5.85
C VAL A 7 3.73 -20.12 5.34
N THR A 8 2.64 -19.42 5.03
CA THR A 8 1.40 -20.05 4.53
C THR A 8 1.40 -20.34 3.04
N ARG A 9 2.30 -19.72 2.28
CA ARG A 9 2.41 -19.89 0.82
C ARG A 9 2.91 -21.29 0.50
N LYS A 10 2.09 -22.07 -0.20
CA LYS A 10 2.42 -23.45 -0.59
C LYS A 10 3.21 -23.56 -1.90
N GLU A 11 3.08 -22.55 -2.76
CA GLU A 11 3.65 -22.56 -4.11
C GLU A 11 4.43 -21.28 -4.41
N GLY A 12 5.67 -21.44 -4.86
CA GLY A 12 6.59 -20.35 -5.19
C GLY A 12 7.36 -19.80 -3.99
N HIS A 13 8.39 -19.03 -4.29
CA HIS A 13 9.28 -18.46 -3.28
C HIS A 13 8.76 -17.12 -2.74
N SER A 14 9.19 -16.77 -1.53
CA SER A 14 8.94 -15.45 -0.93
C SER A 14 10.27 -14.82 -0.57
N ALA A 15 10.48 -13.58 -1.02
CA ALA A 15 11.56 -12.73 -0.55
C ALA A 15 10.98 -11.69 0.42
N LEU A 16 11.67 -11.49 1.55
CA LEU A 16 11.30 -10.46 2.53
C LEU A 16 12.40 -9.40 2.52
N ILE A 17 12.06 -8.19 2.08
CA ILE A 17 12.99 -7.07 1.96
C ILE A 17 12.75 -6.12 3.13
N PHE A 18 13.80 -5.84 3.90
CA PHE A 18 13.72 -5.06 5.13
C PHE A 18 14.63 -3.84 5.07
N SER A 19 14.18 -2.75 5.70
CA SER A 19 15.00 -1.57 5.90
C SER A 19 16.08 -1.81 6.94
N ARG A 20 17.20 -1.09 6.81
CA ARG A 20 18.22 -1.02 7.86
C ARG A 20 17.85 0.01 8.94
N GLN A 21 17.30 1.13 8.49
CA GLN A 21 16.93 2.28 9.31
C GLN A 21 15.58 2.07 10.01
N ASN A 22 15.37 2.83 11.08
CA ASN A 22 14.09 2.91 11.78
C ASN A 22 13.03 3.55 10.89
N LEU A 23 11.79 3.06 10.98
CA LEU A 23 10.64 3.56 10.24
C LEU A 23 9.49 3.89 11.19
N ASP A 24 8.75 4.95 10.88
CA ASP A 24 7.53 5.31 11.60
C ASP A 24 6.45 4.23 11.40
N GLN A 25 5.73 3.88 12.47
CA GLN A 25 4.53 3.05 12.35
C GLN A 25 3.39 3.88 11.77
N ASN A 26 2.75 3.38 10.70
CA ASN A 26 1.52 3.97 10.18
C ASN A 26 0.35 3.69 11.14
N ASN A 27 0.14 4.53 12.15
CA ASN A 27 -0.90 4.35 13.16
C ASN A 27 -2.26 4.97 12.79
N ASP A 28 -2.33 5.72 11.69
CA ASP A 28 -3.56 6.39 11.26
C ASP A 28 -4.59 5.42 10.65
N VAL A 29 -4.14 4.22 10.29
CA VAL A 29 -5.02 3.13 9.82
C VAL A 29 -5.12 2.07 10.91
N ASP A 30 -6.36 1.59 11.10
CA ASP A 30 -6.65 0.48 12.00
C ASP A 30 -5.67 -0.70 11.77
N PHE A 31 -5.20 -1.27 12.87
CA PHE A 31 -4.19 -2.33 12.84
C PHE A 31 -4.66 -3.56 12.04
N MET A 32 -5.92 -3.95 12.19
CA MET A 32 -6.47 -5.11 11.47
C MET A 32 -6.60 -4.81 9.98
N ALA A 33 -7.09 -3.62 9.64
CA ALA A 33 -7.17 -3.17 8.24
C ALA A 33 -5.78 -3.15 7.56
N ARG A 34 -4.74 -2.64 8.23
CA ARG A 34 -3.35 -2.68 7.71
C ARG A 34 -2.86 -4.11 7.53
N ARG A 35 -3.11 -4.98 8.50
CA ARG A 35 -2.65 -6.37 8.47
C ARG A 35 -3.30 -7.15 7.33
N GLU A 36 -4.61 -7.00 7.15
CA GLU A 36 -5.37 -7.63 6.07
C GLU A 36 -5.01 -7.05 4.71
N GLY A 37 -4.91 -5.73 4.61
CA GLY A 37 -4.48 -5.04 3.40
C GLY A 37 -3.09 -5.47 2.93
N ALA A 38 -2.13 -5.63 3.86
CA ALA A 38 -0.81 -6.13 3.53
C ALA A 38 -0.81 -7.61 3.06
N LEU A 39 -1.76 -8.43 3.51
CA LEU A 39 -1.93 -9.80 3.00
C LEU A 39 -2.50 -9.82 1.58
N LYS A 40 -3.28 -8.79 1.20
CA LYS A 40 -3.78 -8.58 -0.16
C LYS A 40 -2.74 -7.95 -1.10
N GLY A 41 -1.50 -7.71 -0.64
CA GLY A 41 -0.39 -7.20 -1.45
C GLY A 41 -0.36 -5.68 -1.63
N GLY A 42 -1.51 -5.01 -1.53
CA GLY A 42 -1.63 -3.56 -1.60
C GLY A 42 -2.93 -3.06 -0.97
N TYR A 43 -2.89 -1.90 -0.30
CA TYR A 43 -4.06 -1.32 0.37
C TYR A 43 -3.96 0.20 0.54
N VAL A 44 -5.10 0.85 0.75
CA VAL A 44 -5.19 2.29 1.01
C VAL A 44 -4.67 2.60 2.41
N ALA A 45 -3.50 3.24 2.49
CA ALA A 45 -2.84 3.66 3.73
C ALA A 45 -3.28 5.05 4.19
N LYS A 46 -3.81 5.88 3.29
CA LYS A 46 -4.54 7.13 3.58
C LYS A 46 -5.61 7.30 2.52
N LYS A 47 -6.86 7.45 2.95
CA LYS A 47 -7.96 7.79 2.06
C LYS A 47 -8.02 9.31 1.89
N GLU A 48 -8.27 9.73 0.65
CA GLU A 48 -8.61 11.10 0.28
C GLU A 48 -9.87 11.57 1.03
N THR A 49 -9.97 12.89 1.26
CA THR A 49 -11.12 13.53 1.91
C THR A 49 -11.90 14.45 0.96
N ALA A 50 -11.37 14.68 -0.23
CA ALA A 50 -12.03 15.34 -1.36
C ALA A 50 -12.06 14.39 -2.57
N ASP A 51 -12.51 14.88 -3.73
CA ASP A 51 -12.48 14.10 -4.95
C ASP A 51 -11.07 13.56 -5.23
N LEU A 52 -11.00 12.27 -5.54
CA LEU A 52 -9.73 11.59 -5.76
C LEU A 52 -9.06 12.11 -7.04
N ASP A 53 -7.99 12.86 -6.89
CA ASP A 53 -7.22 13.45 -8.00
C ASP A 53 -5.84 12.84 -8.15
N LEU A 54 -5.25 12.30 -7.07
CA LEU A 54 -3.89 11.76 -7.08
C LEU A 54 -3.78 10.48 -6.27
N ILE A 55 -3.07 9.49 -6.81
CA ILE A 55 -2.68 8.29 -6.08
C ILE A 55 -1.15 8.25 -5.94
N ILE A 56 -0.68 8.20 -4.69
CA ILE A 56 0.74 7.97 -4.36
C ILE A 56 0.88 6.50 -3.95
N LEU A 57 1.58 5.72 -4.77
CA LEU A 57 1.91 4.34 -4.49
C LEU A 57 3.30 4.31 -3.85
N ALA A 58 3.42 3.73 -2.67
CA ALA A 58 4.68 3.65 -1.95
C ALA A 58 4.92 2.25 -1.39
N THR A 59 6.20 1.88 -1.30
CA THR A 59 6.64 0.61 -0.73
C THR A 59 7.54 0.87 0.48
N GLY A 60 7.71 -0.15 1.34
CA GLY A 60 8.68 -0.14 2.43
C GLY A 60 8.80 1.17 3.22
N SER A 61 10.00 1.75 3.18
CA SER A 61 10.35 2.96 3.92
C SER A 61 9.73 4.24 3.36
N GLU A 62 9.29 4.24 2.10
CA GLU A 62 8.77 5.42 1.42
C GLU A 62 7.33 5.72 1.82
N VAL A 63 6.61 4.75 2.39
CA VAL A 63 5.22 4.93 2.86
C VAL A 63 5.08 6.10 3.84
N GLN A 64 6.01 6.25 4.79
CA GLN A 64 5.97 7.36 5.75
C GLN A 64 6.15 8.72 5.07
N HIS A 65 6.94 8.76 3.99
CA HIS A 65 7.17 9.99 3.23
C HIS A 65 5.98 10.32 2.35
N ALA A 66 5.36 9.32 1.72
CA ALA A 66 4.11 9.47 0.98
C ALA A 66 2.96 9.99 1.87
N LEU A 67 2.84 9.45 3.10
CA LEU A 67 1.85 9.94 4.09
C LEU A 67 2.10 11.40 4.46
N LYS A 68 3.35 11.78 4.75
CA LYS A 68 3.73 13.16 5.07
C LYS A 68 3.45 14.11 3.90
N ALA A 69 3.78 13.71 2.66
CA ALA A 69 3.52 14.52 1.48
C ALA A 69 2.02 14.71 1.21
N ALA A 70 1.22 13.66 1.42
CA ALA A 70 -0.22 13.70 1.19
C ALA A 70 -1.01 14.42 2.30
N ALA A 71 -0.38 14.81 3.42
CA ALA A 71 -1.08 15.40 4.57
C ALA A 71 -1.89 16.65 4.19
N ASP A 72 -1.29 17.53 3.38
CA ASP A 72 -1.91 18.78 2.93
C ASP A 72 -2.57 18.68 1.54
N MET A 73 -2.82 17.45 1.07
CA MET A 73 -3.43 17.17 -0.24
C MET A 73 -4.76 16.43 -0.06
N PRO A 74 -5.91 17.14 0.00
CA PRO A 74 -7.22 16.54 0.26
C PRO A 74 -7.65 15.48 -0.76
N GLY A 75 -7.28 15.66 -2.03
CA GLY A 75 -7.57 14.71 -3.13
C GLY A 75 -6.52 13.61 -3.30
N ALA A 76 -5.52 13.52 -2.41
CA ALA A 76 -4.46 12.52 -2.50
C ALA A 76 -4.75 11.29 -1.64
N ARG A 77 -4.74 10.14 -2.30
CA ARG A 77 -4.73 8.81 -1.72
C ARG A 77 -3.29 8.30 -1.60
N VAL A 78 -2.97 7.65 -0.49
CA VAL A 78 -1.72 6.89 -0.36
C VAL A 78 -2.04 5.41 -0.35
N VAL A 79 -1.35 4.66 -1.20
CA VAL A 79 -1.43 3.20 -1.29
C VAL A 79 -0.10 2.62 -0.83
N SER A 80 -0.15 1.73 0.17
CA SER A 80 1.00 0.90 0.55
C SER A 80 0.97 -0.36 -0.29
N MET A 81 2.04 -0.65 -1.02
CA MET A 81 2.14 -1.78 -1.97
C MET A 81 3.28 -2.75 -1.58
N PRO A 82 3.16 -3.52 -0.49
CA PRO A 82 4.23 -4.43 -0.06
C PRO A 82 4.53 -5.60 -1.02
N CYS A 83 3.59 -6.01 -1.89
CA CYS A 83 3.83 -7.07 -2.88
C CYS A 83 2.87 -6.93 -4.06
N MET A 84 3.38 -6.47 -5.21
CA MET A 84 2.59 -6.31 -6.43
C MET A 84 2.03 -7.65 -6.91
N GLU A 85 2.77 -8.75 -6.84
CA GLU A 85 2.30 -10.07 -7.30
C GLU A 85 1.16 -10.62 -6.44
N ALA A 86 1.13 -10.30 -5.14
CA ALA A 86 -0.01 -10.61 -4.29
C ALA A 86 -1.22 -9.73 -4.64
N PHE A 87 -0.99 -8.45 -4.94
CA PHE A 87 -2.03 -7.50 -5.34
C PHE A 87 -2.65 -7.85 -6.70
N GLU A 88 -1.85 -8.22 -7.69
CA GLU A 88 -2.31 -8.61 -9.03
C GLU A 88 -3.19 -9.86 -9.03
N ARG A 89 -3.01 -10.75 -8.03
CA ARG A 89 -3.84 -11.95 -7.82
C ARG A 89 -5.18 -11.65 -7.14
N GLN A 90 -5.43 -10.42 -6.70
CA GLN A 90 -6.72 -10.04 -6.14
C GLN A 90 -7.77 -9.87 -7.24
N SER A 91 -9.04 -9.85 -6.83
CA SER A 91 -10.14 -9.63 -7.77
C SER A 91 -10.07 -8.24 -8.41
N ASP A 92 -10.65 -8.10 -9.60
CA ASP A 92 -10.66 -6.82 -10.31
C ASP A 92 -11.42 -5.74 -9.52
N GLU A 93 -12.45 -6.12 -8.75
CA GLU A 93 -13.17 -5.20 -7.86
C GLU A 93 -12.26 -4.62 -6.78
N TYR A 94 -11.41 -5.45 -6.17
CA TYR A 94 -10.47 -4.98 -5.15
C TYR A 94 -9.36 -4.12 -5.75
N LYS A 95 -8.84 -4.51 -6.91
CA LYS A 95 -7.84 -3.69 -7.63
C LYS A 95 -8.40 -2.34 -8.01
N GLU A 96 -9.65 -2.28 -8.48
CA GLU A 96 -10.35 -1.04 -8.82
C GLU A 96 -10.69 -0.22 -7.56
N GLU A 97 -11.02 -0.85 -6.44
CA GLU A 97 -11.23 -0.17 -5.15
C GLU A 97 -9.97 0.58 -4.70
N VAL A 98 -8.80 -0.06 -4.80
CA VAL A 98 -7.51 0.50 -4.35
C VAL A 98 -6.93 1.47 -5.38
N LEU A 99 -6.92 1.10 -6.67
CA LEU A 99 -6.33 1.84 -7.79
C LEU A 99 -7.34 2.11 -8.92
N PRO A 100 -8.36 2.96 -8.70
CA PRO A 100 -9.40 3.23 -9.70
C PRO A 100 -8.82 3.61 -11.06
N SER A 101 -9.23 2.90 -12.11
CA SER A 101 -8.81 3.10 -13.50
C SER A 101 -9.11 4.51 -14.01
N SER A 102 -10.13 5.16 -13.45
CA SER A 102 -10.51 6.55 -13.76
C SER A 102 -9.47 7.58 -13.34
N VAL A 103 -8.58 7.26 -12.39
CA VAL A 103 -7.56 8.16 -11.85
C VAL A 103 -6.20 7.78 -12.42
N THR A 104 -5.76 8.54 -13.42
CA THR A 104 -4.51 8.29 -14.15
C THR A 104 -3.30 9.05 -13.60
N LYS A 105 -3.53 10.11 -12.80
CA LYS A 105 -2.48 10.82 -12.07
C LYS A 105 -1.98 9.94 -10.92
N ARG A 106 -0.86 9.26 -11.15
CA ARG A 106 -0.25 8.32 -10.21
C ARG A 106 1.25 8.59 -10.08
N VAL A 107 1.76 8.51 -8.87
CA VAL A 107 3.20 8.60 -8.57
C VAL A 107 3.62 7.35 -7.82
N ALA A 108 4.68 6.69 -8.26
CA ALA A 108 5.31 5.58 -7.53
C ALA A 108 6.55 6.09 -6.78
N MET A 109 6.70 5.68 -5.52
CA MET A 109 7.79 6.08 -4.63
C MET A 109 8.43 4.85 -4.00
N GLU A 110 9.71 4.62 -4.29
CA GLU A 110 10.54 3.53 -3.78
C GLU A 110 12.01 4.00 -3.76
N ALA A 111 12.81 3.49 -2.81
CA ALA A 111 14.24 3.76 -2.68
C ALA A 111 15.11 2.53 -2.95
#